data_AF-A0A5R9FB51-F1
#
_entry.id   AF-A0A5R9FB51-F1
#
_cell.length_a   1.000
_cell.length_b   1.000
_cell.length_c   1.000
_cell.angle_alpha   90.00
_cell.angle_beta   90.00
_cell.angle_gamma   90.00
#
_symmetry.space_group_name_H-M   'P 1'
#
loop_
_entity.id
_entity.type
_entity.pdbx_description
1 polymer ?
#
loop_
_entity_poly.entity_id
_entity_poly.type
_entity_poly.pdbx_seq_one_letter_code
_entity_poly.pdbx_strand_id
1 'polypeptide(L)'
;TPGAVAGWDAETGLEAARRAVRGRTAPAPAPWPVRGAHVVDLFPPPHPALNWGGEDLLTEVLAIDPTATGTALTEAPADPAGFVAGILRRAEGSALVVAVHDAELYPWQAELRDALLAGRPDAVRVSTGLPEAGDADGVLSSYGRGRVNLRAVAEVLVGG
;
A
#
# COMPACT_ATOMS: atom_id res chain seq x y z
N THR A 1 22.74 -1.83 -40.07
CA THR A 1 23.10 -0.88 -38.99
C THR A 1 22.12 -1.09 -37.86
N PRO A 2 22.54 -1.36 -36.62
CA PRO A 2 21.58 -1.38 -35.50
C PRO A 2 20.91 -0.01 -35.42
N GLY A 3 19.57 0.02 -35.35
CA GLY A 3 18.82 1.27 -35.23
C GLY A 3 19.12 1.95 -33.90
N ALA A 4 19.21 3.29 -33.91
CA ALA A 4 19.35 4.06 -32.69
C ALA A 4 18.14 3.79 -31.78
N VAL A 5 18.38 3.18 -30.63
CA VAL A 5 17.36 3.11 -29.57
C VAL A 5 17.13 4.53 -29.06
N ALA A 6 15.88 4.98 -29.09
CA ALA A 6 15.50 6.23 -28.44
C ALA A 6 15.86 6.14 -26.94
N GLY A 7 16.35 7.24 -26.36
CA GLY A 7 16.68 7.28 -24.94
C GLY A 7 15.46 6.91 -24.09
N TRP A 8 15.69 6.23 -22.96
CA TRP A 8 14.61 5.90 -22.04
C TRP A 8 13.95 7.17 -21.50
N ASP A 9 12.64 7.27 -21.70
CA ASP A 9 11.81 8.25 -21.01
C ASP A 9 11.57 7.79 -19.57
N ALA A 10 12.08 8.55 -18.61
CA ALA A 10 11.96 8.26 -17.19
C ALA A 10 10.52 8.41 -16.66
N GLU A 11 9.65 9.16 -17.35
CA GLU A 11 8.27 9.38 -16.91
C GLU A 11 7.33 8.23 -17.29
N THR A 12 7.63 7.52 -18.39
CA THR A 12 6.85 6.38 -18.91
C THR A 12 6.52 5.36 -17.81
N GLY A 13 7.45 5.08 -16.90
CA GLY A 13 7.22 4.12 -15.80
C GLY A 13 6.15 4.58 -14.80
N LEU A 14 6.15 5.86 -14.43
CA LEU A 14 5.15 6.43 -13.52
C LEU A 14 3.78 6.54 -14.19
N GLU A 15 3.74 6.90 -15.48
CA GLU A 15 2.48 6.90 -16.22
C GLU A 15 1.85 5.51 -16.31
N ALA A 16 2.66 4.48 -16.58
CA ALA A 16 2.20 3.10 -16.61
C ALA A 16 1.65 2.67 -15.24
N ALA A 17 2.35 3.01 -14.15
CA ALA A 17 1.90 2.74 -12.79
C ALA A 17 0.54 3.41 -12.48
N ARG A 18 0.38 4.70 -12.82
CA ARG A 18 -0.89 5.44 -12.65
C ARG A 18 -2.04 4.79 -13.42
N ARG A 19 -1.80 4.31 -14.64
CA ARG A 19 -2.81 3.61 -15.44
C ARG A 19 -3.19 2.26 -14.80
N ALA A 20 -2.22 1.53 -14.24
CA ALA A 20 -2.46 0.24 -13.60
C ALA A 20 -3.35 0.36 -12.34
N VAL A 21 -3.07 1.33 -11.46
CA VAL A 21 -3.83 1.55 -10.22
C VAL A 21 -5.29 1.94 -10.52
N ARG A 22 -5.50 2.79 -11.55
CA ARG A 22 -6.85 3.26 -11.93
C ARG A 22 -7.71 2.18 -12.60
N GLY A 23 -7.12 1.07 -13.04
CA GLY A 23 -7.79 0.04 -13.83
C GLY A 23 -8.75 -0.89 -13.06
N ARG A 24 -8.78 -0.86 -11.73
CA ARG A 24 -9.66 -1.69 -10.89
C ARG A 24 -10.21 -0.94 -9.66
N THR A 25 -10.60 0.31 -9.83
CA THR A 25 -11.32 1.03 -8.78
C THR A 25 -12.70 0.43 -8.60
N ALA A 26 -12.96 -0.12 -7.41
CA ALA A 26 -14.24 -0.67 -7.00
C ALA A 26 -15.43 0.29 -7.18
N PRO A 27 -16.67 -0.20 -7.32
CA PRO A 27 -17.84 0.59 -6.97
C PRO A 27 -17.74 0.99 -5.49
N ALA A 28 -17.94 2.27 -5.20
CA ALA A 28 -17.82 2.84 -3.86
C ALA A 28 -18.58 2.04 -2.79
N PRO A 29 -18.06 2.01 -1.55
CA PRO A 29 -18.47 3.08 -0.64
C PRO A 29 -17.33 3.79 0.13
N ALA A 30 -16.04 3.55 -0.16
CA ALA A 30 -14.98 4.27 0.54
C ALA A 30 -14.86 5.73 0.02
N PRO A 31 -14.90 6.77 0.88
CA PRO A 31 -14.78 8.17 0.47
C PRO A 31 -13.31 8.51 0.20
N TRP A 32 -12.85 8.23 -1.01
CA TRP A 32 -11.56 8.75 -1.48
C TRP A 32 -11.70 10.23 -1.84
N PRO A 33 -10.71 11.08 -1.54
CA PRO A 33 -9.43 10.79 -0.89
C PRO A 33 -9.48 10.70 0.64
N VAL A 34 -8.56 9.93 1.23
CA VAL A 34 -8.40 9.71 2.69
C VAL A 34 -7.22 10.51 3.26
N ARG A 35 -7.32 11.84 3.26
CA ARG A 35 -6.28 12.74 3.82
C ARG A 35 -6.09 12.54 5.32
N GLY A 36 -4.86 12.71 5.82
CA GLY A 36 -4.50 12.53 7.22
C GLY A 36 -4.66 11.09 7.74
N ALA A 37 -4.68 10.10 6.85
CA ALA A 37 -4.85 8.70 7.23
C ALA A 37 -3.70 8.17 8.09
N HIS A 38 -4.01 7.18 8.92
CA HIS A 38 -3.02 6.30 9.52
C HIS A 38 -2.73 5.13 8.58
N VAL A 39 -1.51 5.01 8.08
CA VAL A 39 -1.09 3.98 7.13
C VAL A 39 -0.34 2.86 7.86
N VAL A 40 -0.82 1.64 7.71
CA VAL A 40 -0.11 0.42 8.11
C VAL A 40 0.38 -0.25 6.84
N ASP A 41 1.71 -0.28 6.63
CA ASP A 41 2.32 -0.92 5.46
C ASP A 41 3.07 -2.18 5.89
N LEU A 42 2.53 -3.34 5.52
CA LEU A 42 3.07 -4.66 5.86
C LEU A 42 3.71 -5.27 4.60
N PHE A 43 4.98 -5.67 4.69
CA PHE A 43 5.70 -6.27 3.57
C PHE A 43 6.84 -7.15 4.10
N PRO A 44 7.38 -8.11 3.33
CA PRO A 44 8.52 -8.90 3.78
C PRO A 44 9.81 -8.06 3.78
N PRO A 45 10.87 -8.50 4.48
CA PRO A 45 12.15 -7.82 4.45
C PRO A 45 12.71 -7.75 3.02
N PRO A 46 13.35 -6.65 2.62
CA PRO A 46 14.01 -6.54 1.32
C PRO A 46 15.06 -7.65 1.15
N HIS A 47 15.08 -8.28 -0.04
CA HIS A 47 16.12 -9.24 -0.36
C HIS A 47 17.45 -8.51 -0.64
N PRO A 48 18.54 -8.78 0.11
CA PRO A 48 19.79 -8.01 0.00
C PRO A 48 20.39 -7.97 -1.42
N ALA A 49 20.19 -9.04 -2.20
CA ALA A 49 20.72 -9.13 -3.56
C ALA A 49 19.92 -8.34 -4.61
N LEU A 50 18.69 -7.93 -4.31
CA LEU A 50 17.80 -7.31 -5.29
C LEU A 50 17.73 -5.78 -5.16
N ASN A 51 18.21 -5.19 -4.05
CA ASN A 51 17.97 -3.78 -3.70
C ASN A 51 16.49 -3.37 -3.84
N TRP A 52 15.58 -4.35 -3.73
CA TRP A 52 14.13 -4.15 -3.76
C TRP A 52 13.63 -4.18 -2.31
N GLY A 53 12.84 -3.18 -1.91
CA GLY A 53 12.11 -3.21 -0.64
C GLY A 53 12.66 -2.30 0.46
N GLY A 54 13.41 -1.26 0.09
CA GLY A 54 13.59 -0.09 0.97
C GLY A 54 12.42 0.88 0.88
N GLU A 55 11.61 0.76 -0.17
CA GLU A 55 10.44 1.59 -0.40
C GLU A 55 9.24 1.09 0.41
N ASP A 56 8.58 2.04 1.06
CA ASP A 56 7.34 1.84 1.79
C ASP A 56 6.26 2.83 1.37
N LEU A 57 5.01 2.38 1.41
CA LEU A 57 3.84 3.17 1.02
C LEU A 57 3.69 4.39 1.94
N LEU A 58 4.01 4.26 3.22
CA LEU A 58 3.90 5.36 4.18
C LEU A 58 4.80 6.53 3.77
N THR A 59 6.03 6.29 3.34
CA THR A 59 6.96 7.30 2.81
C THR A 59 6.37 8.02 1.59
N GLU A 60 5.78 7.28 0.64
CA GLU A 60 5.17 7.89 -0.55
C GLU A 60 3.90 8.69 -0.23
N VAL A 61 3.09 8.22 0.73
CA VAL A 61 1.91 8.96 1.24
C VAL A 61 2.34 10.25 1.94
N LEU A 62 3.30 10.19 2.87
CA LEU A 62 3.82 11.36 3.60
C LEU A 62 4.40 12.42 2.68
N ALA A 63 4.99 12.01 1.55
CA ALA A 63 5.52 12.94 0.56
C ALA A 63 4.43 13.75 -0.17
N ILE A 64 3.17 13.32 -0.16
CA ILE A 64 2.04 14.05 -0.75
C ILE A 64 1.17 14.69 0.32
N ASP A 65 0.95 13.98 1.43
CA ASP A 65 0.16 14.43 2.58
C ASP A 65 0.98 14.31 3.88
N PRO A 66 1.70 15.38 4.27
CA PRO A 66 2.48 15.42 5.51
C PRO A 66 1.65 15.29 6.79
N THR A 67 0.31 15.32 6.72
CA THR A 67 -0.57 15.14 7.88
C THR A 67 -0.87 13.66 8.17
N ALA A 68 -0.52 12.76 7.25
CA ALA A 68 -0.64 11.33 7.47
C ALA A 68 0.28 10.86 8.61
N THR A 69 -0.06 9.72 9.18
CA THR A 69 0.78 9.03 10.17
C THR A 69 0.86 7.55 9.78
N GLY A 70 1.69 6.76 10.43
CA GLY A 70 1.67 5.33 10.15
C GLY A 70 2.79 4.51 10.75
N THR A 71 2.82 3.26 10.35
CA THR A 71 3.87 2.30 10.70
C THR A 71 4.10 1.35 9.52
N ALA A 72 5.36 1.21 9.13
CA ALA A 72 5.82 0.21 8.18
C ALA A 72 6.44 -0.97 8.95
N LEU A 73 6.05 -2.20 8.62
CA LEU A 73 6.59 -3.42 9.21
C LEU A 73 7.14 -4.34 8.13
N THR A 74 8.37 -4.79 8.33
CA THR A 74 9.01 -5.81 7.50
C THR A 74 8.91 -7.23 8.06
N GLU A 75 8.43 -7.37 9.29
CA GLU A 75 8.35 -8.64 10.01
C GLU A 75 7.17 -8.66 10.98
N ALA A 76 6.80 -9.86 11.42
CA ALA A 76 5.74 -10.03 12.41
C ALA A 76 6.14 -9.38 13.75
N PRO A 77 5.27 -8.56 14.37
CA PRO A 77 5.55 -7.99 15.68
C PRO A 77 5.55 -9.11 16.74
N ALA A 78 6.40 -8.96 17.77
CA ALA A 78 6.48 -9.91 18.88
C ALA A 78 5.16 -10.03 19.67
N ASP A 79 4.36 -8.96 19.71
CA ASP A 79 3.01 -8.93 20.28
C ASP A 79 2.00 -8.43 19.24
N PRO A 80 1.44 -9.33 18.41
CA PRO A 80 0.46 -8.96 17.38
C PRO A 80 -0.81 -8.32 17.96
N ALA A 81 -1.31 -8.82 19.10
CA ALA A 81 -2.54 -8.30 19.70
C ALA A 81 -2.36 -6.88 20.24
N GLY A 82 -1.26 -6.63 20.96
CA GLY A 82 -0.91 -5.29 21.44
C GLY A 82 -0.60 -4.32 20.30
N PHE A 83 0.03 -4.81 19.22
CA PHE A 83 0.25 -4.02 18.00
C PHE A 83 -1.08 -3.56 17.39
N VAL A 84 -2.01 -4.49 17.13
CA VAL A 84 -3.34 -4.19 16.56
C VAL A 84 -4.08 -3.20 17.45
N ALA A 85 -4.17 -3.43 18.76
CA ALA A 85 -4.82 -2.50 19.68
C ALA A 85 -4.18 -1.10 19.67
N GLY A 86 -2.85 -1.04 19.58
CA GLY A 86 -2.10 0.22 19.49
C GLY A 86 -2.37 1.00 18.21
N ILE A 87 -2.46 0.32 17.07
CA ILE A 87 -2.83 0.92 15.78
C ILE A 87 -4.26 1.44 15.82
N LEU A 88 -5.23 0.63 16.26
CA LEU A 88 -6.65 1.02 16.31
C LEU A 88 -6.87 2.28 17.15
N ARG A 89 -6.17 2.39 18.29
CA ARG A 89 -6.18 3.60 19.13
C ARG A 89 -5.53 4.80 18.44
N ARG A 90 -4.39 4.62 17.76
CA ARG A 90 -3.71 5.71 17.03
C ARG A 90 -4.50 6.22 15.84
N ALA A 91 -5.24 5.35 15.18
CA ALA A 91 -6.06 5.68 14.02
C ALA A 91 -7.44 6.26 14.41
N GLU A 92 -7.74 6.41 15.71
CA GLU A 92 -9.00 7.00 16.17
C GLU A 92 -9.17 8.43 15.63
N GLY A 93 -10.34 8.71 15.04
CA GLY A 93 -10.62 9.99 14.39
C GLY A 93 -9.98 10.19 13.02
N SER A 94 -9.31 9.17 12.46
CA SER A 94 -8.72 9.20 11.11
C SER A 94 -9.10 7.96 10.28
N ALA A 95 -8.94 8.08 8.96
CA ALA A 95 -9.02 6.92 8.08
C ALA A 95 -7.87 5.95 8.37
N LEU A 96 -8.13 4.65 8.33
CA LEU A 96 -7.10 3.61 8.43
C LEU A 96 -6.85 3.03 7.04
N VAL A 97 -5.58 2.97 6.63
CA VAL A 97 -5.14 2.30 5.40
C VAL A 97 -4.29 1.10 5.81
N VAL A 98 -4.63 -0.08 5.30
CA VAL A 98 -3.89 -1.32 5.56
C VAL A 98 -3.38 -1.86 4.22
N ALA A 99 -2.07 -1.79 4.06
CA ALA A 99 -1.35 -2.28 2.89
C ALA A 99 -0.64 -3.59 3.22
N VAL A 100 -0.73 -4.54 2.29
CA VAL A 100 -0.01 -5.82 2.35
C VAL A 100 0.76 -6.05 1.05
N HIS A 101 1.77 -6.91 1.08
CA HIS A 101 2.54 -7.33 -0.09
C HIS A 101 2.58 -8.85 -0.19
N ASP A 102 1.90 -9.37 -1.22
CA ASP A 102 1.83 -10.80 -1.52
C ASP A 102 1.48 -11.61 -0.25
N ALA A 103 0.40 -11.21 0.45
CA ALA A 103 0.04 -11.73 1.76
C ALA A 103 -0.18 -13.25 1.78
N GLU A 104 -0.57 -13.86 0.65
CA GLU A 104 -0.64 -15.32 0.47
C GLU A 104 0.70 -16.03 0.73
N LEU A 105 1.83 -15.34 0.51
CA LEU A 105 3.18 -15.86 0.76
C LEU A 105 3.67 -15.58 2.18
N TYR A 106 3.01 -14.66 2.91
CA TYR A 106 3.44 -14.16 4.21
C TYR A 106 2.27 -14.10 5.20
N PRO A 107 1.90 -15.23 5.83
CA PRO A 107 0.69 -15.35 6.64
C PRO A 107 0.53 -14.28 7.73
N TRP A 108 1.64 -13.84 8.34
CA TRP A 108 1.63 -12.81 9.37
C TRP A 108 1.02 -11.47 8.89
N GLN A 109 1.16 -11.15 7.60
CA GLN A 109 0.56 -9.94 7.01
C GLN A 109 -0.96 -10.07 6.94
N ALA A 110 -1.45 -11.23 6.48
CA ALA A 110 -2.88 -11.52 6.39
C ALA A 110 -3.52 -11.53 7.77
N GLU A 111 -2.88 -12.17 8.75
CA GLU A 111 -3.35 -12.21 10.15
C GLU A 111 -3.50 -10.81 10.77
N LEU A 112 -2.49 -9.94 10.60
CA LEU A 112 -2.57 -8.56 11.09
C LEU A 112 -3.61 -7.74 10.34
N ARG A 113 -3.68 -7.87 9.02
CA ARG A 113 -4.68 -7.19 8.19
C ARG A 113 -6.09 -7.55 8.65
N ASP A 114 -6.38 -8.83 8.82
CA ASP A 114 -7.70 -9.32 9.17
C ASP A 114 -8.08 -8.89 10.60
N ALA A 115 -7.12 -8.90 11.53
CA ALA A 115 -7.33 -8.38 12.88
C ALA A 115 -7.62 -6.86 12.90
N LEU A 116 -6.92 -6.07 12.08
CA LEU A 116 -7.19 -4.64 11.91
C LEU A 116 -8.56 -4.39 11.28
N LEU A 117 -8.91 -5.12 10.22
CA LEU A 117 -10.20 -5.01 9.54
C LEU A 117 -11.37 -5.44 10.44
N ALA A 118 -11.18 -6.41 11.32
CA ALA A 118 -12.18 -6.78 12.31
C ALA A 118 -12.50 -5.62 13.28
N GLY A 119 -11.50 -4.81 13.63
CA GLY A 119 -11.67 -3.61 14.47
C GLY A 119 -12.11 -2.35 13.70
N ARG A 120 -11.78 -2.27 12.41
CA ARG A 120 -12.11 -1.17 11.49
C ARG A 120 -12.58 -1.71 10.13
N PRO A 121 -13.83 -2.16 10.01
CA PRO A 121 -14.36 -2.68 8.74
C PRO A 121 -14.41 -1.63 7.62
N ASP A 122 -14.31 -0.35 7.98
CA ASP A 122 -14.22 0.81 7.09
C ASP A 122 -12.80 1.09 6.59
N ALA A 123 -11.79 0.35 7.04
CA ALA A 123 -10.41 0.57 6.64
C ALA A 123 -10.20 0.28 5.15
N VAL A 124 -9.35 1.10 4.54
CA VAL A 124 -8.95 0.99 3.15
C VAL A 124 -7.94 -0.15 3.00
N ARG A 125 -8.23 -1.07 2.08
CA ARG A 125 -7.36 -2.20 1.76
C ARG A 125 -6.49 -1.88 0.55
N VAL A 126 -5.19 -2.13 0.67
CA VAL A 126 -4.22 -1.95 -0.42
C VAL A 126 -3.39 -3.23 -0.60
N SER A 127 -3.35 -3.76 -1.83
CA SER A 127 -2.33 -4.75 -2.21
C SER A 127 -1.20 -4.04 -2.94
N THR A 128 0.00 -4.15 -2.39
CA THR A 128 1.21 -3.60 -3.00
C THR A 128 1.97 -4.63 -3.86
N GLY A 129 1.45 -5.86 -3.96
CA GLY A 129 1.94 -6.92 -4.82
C GLY A 129 0.84 -7.39 -5.76
N LEU A 130 0.62 -8.70 -5.81
CA LEU A 130 -0.54 -9.27 -6.48
C LEU A 130 -1.80 -9.14 -5.60
N PRO A 131 -2.96 -8.79 -6.17
CA PRO A 131 -4.24 -8.93 -5.48
C PRO A 131 -4.49 -10.40 -5.12
N GLU A 132 -5.11 -10.65 -3.97
CA GLU A 132 -5.35 -12.00 -3.46
C GLU A 132 -6.55 -12.65 -4.16
N ALA A 133 -6.59 -13.99 -4.18
CA ALA A 133 -7.72 -14.71 -4.72
C ALA A 133 -8.99 -14.42 -3.90
N GLY A 134 -10.02 -13.84 -4.55
CA GLY A 134 -11.26 -13.46 -3.89
C GLY A 134 -11.28 -12.02 -3.36
N ASP A 135 -10.24 -11.23 -3.62
CA ASP A 135 -10.36 -9.78 -3.55
C ASP A 135 -11.47 -9.33 -4.50
N ALA A 136 -12.60 -8.95 -3.90
CA ALA A 136 -13.72 -8.34 -4.59
C ALA A 136 -13.32 -6.96 -5.13
N ASP A 137 -14.22 -6.36 -5.90
CA ASP A 137 -14.20 -4.91 -6.12
C ASP A 137 -14.11 -4.20 -4.75
N GLY A 138 -12.95 -3.66 -4.40
CA GLY A 138 -12.75 -2.97 -3.11
C GLY A 138 -11.30 -2.77 -2.68
N VAL A 139 -10.35 -3.45 -3.31
CA VAL A 139 -8.91 -3.39 -2.98
C VAL A 139 -8.16 -2.55 -4.01
N LEU A 140 -7.45 -1.52 -3.55
CA LEU A 140 -6.51 -0.83 -4.43
C LEU A 140 -5.26 -1.66 -4.61
N SER A 141 -4.79 -1.77 -5.85
CA SER A 141 -3.62 -2.58 -6.17
C SER A 141 -2.56 -1.77 -6.92
N SER A 142 -1.33 -1.76 -6.43
CA SER A 142 -0.21 -1.09 -7.10
C SER A 142 0.56 -2.00 -8.08
N TYR A 143 0.27 -3.31 -8.04
CA TYR A 143 0.90 -4.35 -8.88
C TYR A 143 2.44 -4.36 -8.80
N GLY A 144 2.96 -4.00 -7.63
CA GLY A 144 4.40 -3.90 -7.36
C GLY A 144 4.72 -2.85 -6.31
N ARG A 145 5.89 -3.00 -5.68
CA ARG A 145 6.41 -2.11 -4.64
C ARG A 145 7.51 -1.15 -5.09
N GLY A 146 7.78 -1.07 -6.39
CA GLY A 146 8.71 -0.05 -6.88
C GLY A 146 8.23 1.34 -6.51
N ARG A 147 9.15 2.29 -6.31
CA ARG A 147 8.84 3.67 -5.92
C ARG A 147 7.68 4.28 -6.73
N VAL A 148 7.68 4.10 -8.05
CA VAL A 148 6.63 4.65 -8.93
C VAL A 148 5.28 3.95 -8.76
N ASN A 149 5.26 2.66 -8.41
CA ASN A 149 4.03 1.94 -8.09
C ASN A 149 3.41 2.47 -6.80
N LEU A 150 4.23 2.60 -5.76
CA LEU A 150 3.81 3.12 -4.46
C LEU A 150 3.38 4.59 -4.54
N ARG A 151 4.09 5.42 -5.31
CA ARG A 151 3.69 6.79 -5.63
C ARG A 151 2.32 6.85 -6.29
N ALA A 152 2.07 6.01 -7.29
CA ALA A 152 0.80 6.02 -8.02
C ALA A 152 -0.40 5.65 -7.13
N VAL A 153 -0.26 4.70 -6.21
CA VAL A 153 -1.34 4.39 -5.25
C VAL A 153 -1.46 5.45 -4.14
N ALA A 154 -0.35 6.06 -3.71
CA ALA A 154 -0.37 7.19 -2.79
C ALA A 154 -1.14 8.39 -3.36
N GLU A 155 -0.93 8.72 -4.64
CA GLU A 155 -1.69 9.74 -5.38
C GLU A 155 -3.20 9.47 -5.33
N VAL A 156 -3.62 8.22 -5.53
CA VAL A 156 -5.05 7.84 -5.43
C VAL A 156 -5.56 7.94 -3.99
N LEU A 157 -4.78 7.50 -3.00
CA LEU A 157 -5.11 7.60 -1.56
C LEU A 157 -5.40 9.02 -1.11
N VAL A 158 -4.58 9.97 -1.53
CA VAL A 158 -4.65 11.36 -1.04
C VAL A 158 -5.31 12.33 -2.03
N GLY A 159 -5.64 11.88 -3.23
CA GLY A 159 -6.26 12.68 -4.29
C GLY A 159 -5.28 13.70 -4.89
N GLY A 160 -4.06 13.23 -5.20
CA GLY A 160 -2.96 13.98 -5.82
C GLY A 160 -2.65 13.54 -7.25
#